data_AF-A0A847WR72-F1
#
_entry.id   AF-A0A847WR72-F1
#
_cell.length_a   1.000
_cell.length_b   1.000
_cell.length_c   1.000
_cell.angle_alpha   90.00
_cell.angle_beta   90.00
_cell.angle_gamma   90.00
#
_symmetry.space_group_name_H-M   'P 1'
#
loop_
_entity.id
_entity.type
_entity.pdbx_description
1 polymer ?
#
loop_
_entity_poly.entity_id
_entity_poly.type
_entity_poly.pdbx_seq_one_letter_code
_entity_poly.pdbx_strand_id
1 'polypeptide(L)'
;MNMSIISDLFNDQETLIEDAKEEIRKVYTEDDRPWVVGYSGGKDSTVVIQLVYEALRELPREQLRKKIYVISSDTLVETPLIIQSINTTLHRIETKAIEDGLPIETHKVRPMVEQSFWTNIIGKGYPSPNQQFRWCTDRMKIDPANQFIMDKVDSFGEVIMLLGVREEESATRASVIKSHSTEGKLLMKHSTLTNAYVYAPIKKFTVDHVWSYLLDNSSPWGDDNYELYRLYSDSSSGECPLVVDKTVKESAGSCGNSRFGCWVCTVVSEDKALTGFINSGHDWMKPLLTFRNWLSNIRDDRSMRMKYRMNGQVYYLEVQTTTRSDDQEYVLIPKKGSRQKEYILKSKFEIIQKSQLKTYLKENNLDLSTSDDPDILIEDKEGRLYRLGLGPFTLEARKEILERLLKVQKNLKHPHDESYQLIQEDELKEIRKNWYNNGDFEDSLPAIYHKVFGYNLNWEQDDRLMFDSDELMQLELLCDKEGLDYRLMKRLLLIEKEHSEFKLKRGLMDQLSSALNQDYLHL
;
A
#
# COMPACT_ATOMS: atom_id res chain seq x y z
N MET A 1 1.55 22.89 -47.82
CA MET A 1 0.65 22.94 -46.65
C MET A 1 1.08 22.02 -45.52
N ASN A 2 1.54 20.78 -45.77
CA ASN A 2 2.02 19.89 -44.68
C ASN A 2 3.32 20.33 -43.97
N MET A 3 4.21 21.09 -44.61
CA MET A 3 5.47 21.56 -43.97
C MET A 3 5.26 22.73 -42.98
N SER A 4 4.22 23.55 -43.16
CA SER A 4 3.91 24.68 -42.25
C SER A 4 3.34 24.16 -40.94
N ILE A 5 2.38 23.23 -41.00
CA ILE A 5 1.73 22.66 -39.81
C ILE A 5 2.75 21.93 -38.92
N ILE A 6 3.74 21.27 -39.54
CA ILE A 6 4.81 20.59 -38.81
C ILE A 6 5.75 21.61 -38.15
N SER A 7 6.18 22.68 -38.84
CA SER A 7 7.01 23.71 -38.21
C SER A 7 6.29 24.47 -37.11
N ASP A 8 4.99 24.73 -37.27
CA ASP A 8 4.17 25.41 -36.29
C ASP A 8 4.02 24.55 -35.01
N LEU A 9 3.83 23.22 -35.14
CA LEU A 9 3.80 22.30 -33.99
C LEU A 9 5.15 22.21 -33.24
N PHE A 10 6.28 22.17 -33.96
CA PHE A 10 7.61 22.14 -33.32
C PHE A 10 7.90 23.44 -32.57
N ASN A 11 7.49 24.58 -33.15
CA ASN A 11 7.68 25.89 -32.54
C ASN A 11 6.79 26.07 -31.28
N ASP A 12 5.56 25.57 -31.30
CA ASP A 12 4.66 25.57 -30.14
C ASP A 12 5.23 24.71 -28.98
N GLN A 13 5.88 23.59 -29.30
CA GLN A 13 6.48 22.71 -28.30
C GLN A 13 7.72 23.31 -27.64
N GLU A 14 8.65 23.87 -28.41
CA GLU A 14 9.82 24.59 -27.87
C GLU A 14 9.38 25.76 -26.99
N THR A 15 8.37 26.52 -27.44
CA THR A 15 7.81 27.64 -26.67
C THR A 15 7.24 27.18 -25.33
N LEU A 16 6.53 26.05 -25.30
CA LEU A 16 5.95 25.51 -24.05
C LEU A 16 7.01 25.05 -23.04
N ILE A 17 8.11 24.47 -23.52
CA ILE A 17 9.24 24.03 -22.67
C ILE A 17 9.94 25.25 -22.06
N GLU A 18 10.23 26.26 -22.87
CA GLU A 18 10.86 27.50 -22.38
C GLU A 18 9.95 28.28 -21.43
N ASP A 19 8.65 28.33 -21.72
CA ASP A 19 7.65 28.90 -20.79
C ASP A 19 7.67 28.18 -19.43
N ALA A 20 7.77 26.84 -19.43
CA ALA A 20 7.86 26.07 -18.20
C ALA A 20 9.16 26.34 -17.43
N LYS A 21 10.31 26.42 -18.12
CA LYS A 21 11.60 26.76 -17.49
C LYS A 21 11.60 28.17 -16.90
N GLU A 22 11.02 29.13 -17.63
CA GLU A 22 10.91 30.51 -17.15
C GLU A 22 9.99 30.60 -15.93
N GLU A 23 8.86 29.90 -15.95
CA GLU A 23 7.97 29.81 -14.80
C GLU A 23 8.67 29.18 -13.58
N ILE A 24 9.44 28.10 -13.79
CA ILE A 24 10.26 27.47 -12.74
C ILE A 24 11.26 28.46 -12.15
N ARG A 25 12.04 29.18 -12.97
CA ARG A 25 13.00 30.19 -12.49
C ARG A 25 12.32 31.28 -11.67
N LYS A 26 11.17 31.76 -12.15
CA LYS A 26 10.38 32.78 -11.46
C LYS A 26 9.91 32.30 -10.09
N VAL A 27 9.27 31.12 -10.01
CA VAL A 27 8.79 30.58 -8.72
C VAL A 27 9.97 30.24 -7.79
N TYR A 28 11.11 29.83 -8.34
CA TYR A 28 12.30 29.53 -7.53
C TYR A 28 12.88 30.77 -6.87
N THR A 29 12.91 31.91 -7.57
CA THR A 29 13.51 33.16 -7.10
C THR A 29 12.56 34.06 -6.30
N GLU A 30 11.26 33.73 -6.24
CA GLU A 30 10.24 34.55 -5.57
C GLU A 30 10.33 34.53 -4.03
N ASP A 31 10.86 33.46 -3.45
CA ASP A 31 10.97 33.26 -1.99
C ASP A 31 12.09 32.28 -1.61
N ASP A 32 12.23 31.97 -0.33
CA ASP A 32 13.24 31.03 0.21
C ASP A 32 12.66 29.66 0.63
N ARG A 33 11.38 29.38 0.36
CA ARG A 33 10.71 28.14 0.81
C ARG A 33 11.32 26.93 0.11
N PRO A 34 11.76 25.90 0.84
CA PRO A 34 12.36 24.73 0.21
C PRO A 34 11.37 24.02 -0.70
N TRP A 35 11.91 23.42 -1.75
CA TRP A 35 11.16 22.63 -2.70
C TRP A 35 11.24 21.15 -2.37
N VAL A 36 10.11 20.46 -2.49
CA VAL A 36 10.01 18.99 -2.35
C VAL A 36 9.50 18.43 -3.67
N VAL A 37 10.38 17.87 -4.49
CA VAL A 37 10.05 17.30 -5.79
C VAL A 37 9.67 15.84 -5.62
N GLY A 38 8.44 15.47 -5.99
CA GLY A 38 7.99 14.09 -5.98
C GLY A 38 8.48 13.30 -7.19
N TYR A 39 9.40 12.37 -6.99
CA TYR A 39 9.97 11.53 -8.05
C TYR A 39 9.51 10.06 -7.93
N SER A 40 8.84 9.54 -8.97
CA SER A 40 8.33 8.16 -9.01
C SER A 40 9.08 7.22 -9.95
N GLY A 41 10.12 7.72 -10.64
CA GLY A 41 10.78 6.97 -11.74
C GLY A 41 10.03 7.04 -13.07
N GLY A 42 8.87 7.69 -13.10
CA GLY A 42 8.03 7.79 -14.28
C GLY A 42 8.32 9.02 -15.15
N LYS A 43 7.93 8.97 -16.44
CA LYS A 43 8.06 10.02 -17.46
C LYS A 43 7.67 11.39 -16.93
N ASP A 44 6.52 11.53 -16.27
CA ASP A 44 6.01 12.85 -15.85
C ASP A 44 6.91 13.43 -14.76
N SER A 45 7.30 12.60 -13.78
CA SER A 45 8.21 13.00 -12.71
C SER A 45 9.64 13.24 -13.19
N THR A 46 10.10 12.48 -14.20
CA THR A 46 11.40 12.66 -14.85
C THR A 46 11.47 14.00 -15.59
N VAL A 47 10.42 14.37 -16.35
CA VAL A 47 10.37 15.69 -16.99
C VAL A 47 10.41 16.81 -15.96
N VAL A 48 9.66 16.70 -14.86
CA VAL A 48 9.68 17.74 -13.82
C VAL A 48 11.08 17.95 -13.27
N ILE A 49 11.79 16.88 -12.88
CA ILE A 49 13.14 17.06 -12.32
C ILE A 49 14.17 17.49 -13.37
N GLN A 50 14.05 17.06 -14.63
CA GLN A 50 14.92 17.52 -15.72
C GLN A 50 14.72 19.02 -16.00
N LEU A 51 13.46 19.48 -16.12
CA LEU A 51 13.15 20.90 -16.30
C LEU A 51 13.63 21.76 -15.13
N VAL A 52 13.43 21.29 -13.89
CA VAL A 52 13.94 21.97 -12.68
C VAL A 52 15.46 22.07 -12.72
N TYR A 53 16.15 20.97 -13.05
CA TYR A 53 17.61 20.94 -13.13
C TYR A 53 18.13 21.92 -14.19
N GLU A 54 17.58 21.86 -15.41
CA GLU A 54 17.98 22.72 -16.52
C GLU A 54 17.73 24.21 -16.23
N ALA A 55 16.53 24.54 -15.75
CA ALA A 55 16.15 25.91 -15.42
C ALA A 55 17.07 26.54 -14.37
N LEU A 56 17.51 25.77 -13.37
CA LEU A 56 18.39 26.26 -12.31
C LEU A 56 19.85 26.33 -12.74
N ARG A 57 20.29 25.46 -13.66
CA ARG A 57 21.65 25.52 -14.21
C ARG A 57 21.90 26.81 -15.00
N GLU A 58 20.83 27.43 -15.51
CA GLU A 58 20.87 28.71 -16.22
C GLU A 58 20.90 29.93 -15.28
N LEU A 59 20.63 29.76 -13.98
CA LEU A 59 20.66 30.85 -13.00
C LEU A 59 22.08 31.15 -12.50
N PRO A 60 22.38 32.42 -12.15
CA PRO A 60 23.61 32.77 -11.44
C PRO A 60 23.71 32.04 -10.10
N ARG A 61 24.93 31.60 -9.73
CA ARG A 61 25.17 30.85 -8.48
C ARG A 61 24.69 31.57 -7.22
N GLU A 62 24.70 32.91 -7.24
CA GLU A 62 24.27 33.75 -6.13
C GLU A 62 22.76 33.68 -5.87
N GLN A 63 21.96 33.22 -6.85
CA GLN A 63 20.51 33.04 -6.73
C GLN A 63 20.14 31.62 -6.29
N LEU A 64 21.08 30.67 -6.33
CA LEU A 64 20.87 29.26 -5.96
C LEU A 64 20.90 29.05 -4.43
N ARG A 65 20.03 29.74 -3.69
CA ARG A 65 20.01 29.74 -2.22
C ARG A 65 19.02 28.75 -1.61
N LYS A 66 17.99 28.38 -2.36
CA LYS A 66 16.86 27.56 -1.90
C LYS A 66 17.18 26.07 -2.02
N LYS A 67 16.92 25.31 -0.96
CA LYS A 67 17.11 23.85 -0.94
C LYS A 67 16.02 23.13 -1.74
N ILE A 68 16.42 22.10 -2.48
CA ILE A 68 15.52 21.24 -3.23
C ILE A 68 15.73 19.80 -2.78
N TYR A 69 14.68 19.21 -2.24
CA TYR A 69 14.64 17.82 -1.82
C TYR A 69 13.87 17.01 -2.86
N VAL A 70 14.54 16.10 -3.55
CA VAL A 70 13.89 15.13 -4.44
C VAL A 70 13.55 13.90 -3.62
N ILE A 71 12.25 13.63 -3.44
CA ILE A 71 11.79 12.50 -2.65
C ILE A 71 11.24 11.40 -3.54
N SER A 72 11.53 10.14 -3.20
CA SER A 72 10.89 8.99 -3.82
C SER A 72 10.33 8.03 -2.77
N SER A 73 9.11 7.54 -2.97
CA SER A 73 8.48 6.58 -2.06
C SER A 73 8.97 5.16 -2.35
N ASP A 74 9.62 4.56 -1.36
CA ASP A 74 10.03 3.16 -1.35
C ASP A 74 9.04 2.38 -0.47
N THR A 75 8.10 1.67 -1.10
CA THR A 75 7.09 0.87 -0.38
C THR A 75 7.66 -0.45 0.16
N LEU A 76 8.95 -0.76 -0.05
CA LEU A 76 9.60 -2.03 0.30
C LEU A 76 9.08 -3.27 -0.46
N VAL A 77 8.03 -3.11 -1.27
CA VAL A 77 7.45 -4.17 -2.11
C VAL A 77 7.36 -3.75 -3.57
N GLU A 78 8.09 -2.71 -3.97
CA GLU A 78 8.25 -2.31 -5.38
C GLU A 78 8.89 -3.44 -6.20
N THR A 79 8.61 -3.46 -7.50
CA THR A 79 9.25 -4.42 -8.39
C THR A 79 10.77 -4.24 -8.37
N PRO A 80 11.59 -5.30 -8.18
CA PRO A 80 13.03 -5.16 -7.92
C PRO A 80 13.81 -4.34 -8.96
N LEU A 81 13.54 -4.54 -10.26
CA LEU A 81 14.22 -3.79 -11.34
C LEU A 81 13.86 -2.31 -11.31
N ILE A 82 12.62 -1.99 -10.94
CA ILE A 82 12.15 -0.60 -10.87
C ILE A 82 12.82 0.12 -9.71
N ILE A 83 12.84 -0.48 -8.51
CA ILE A 83 13.47 0.18 -7.36
C ILE A 83 14.98 0.34 -7.56
N GLN A 84 15.64 -0.62 -8.23
CA GLN A 84 17.05 -0.49 -8.60
C GLN A 84 17.29 0.67 -9.58
N SER A 85 16.44 0.80 -10.60
CA SER A 85 16.48 1.92 -11.54
C SER A 85 16.31 3.26 -10.82
N ILE A 86 15.27 3.38 -9.97
CA ILE A 86 15.02 4.60 -9.17
C ILE A 86 16.21 4.93 -8.27
N ASN A 87 16.78 3.95 -7.55
CA ASN A 87 17.95 4.17 -6.70
C ASN A 87 19.15 4.70 -7.51
N THR A 88 19.38 4.14 -8.70
CA THR A 88 20.47 4.55 -9.59
C THR A 88 20.26 5.98 -10.07
N THR A 89 19.05 6.32 -10.51
CA THR A 89 18.71 7.67 -10.97
C THR A 89 18.84 8.70 -9.85
N LEU A 90 18.32 8.42 -8.65
CA LEU A 90 18.47 9.33 -7.50
C LEU A 90 19.95 9.60 -7.20
N HIS A 91 20.77 8.56 -7.16
CA HIS A 91 22.21 8.73 -6.94
C HIS A 91 22.89 9.56 -8.03
N ARG A 92 22.52 9.35 -9.30
CA ARG A 92 23.03 10.14 -10.44
C ARG A 92 22.60 11.61 -10.37
N ILE A 93 21.33 11.87 -10.04
CA ILE A 93 20.79 13.23 -9.83
C ILE A 93 21.60 13.95 -8.75
N GLU A 94 21.78 13.34 -7.59
CA GLU A 94 22.50 13.95 -6.47
C GLU A 94 23.97 14.20 -6.80
N THR A 95 24.64 13.20 -7.39
CA THR A 95 26.05 13.32 -7.78
C THR A 95 26.25 14.45 -8.79
N LYS A 96 25.42 14.50 -9.84
CA LYS A 96 25.50 15.56 -10.85
C LYS A 96 25.17 16.93 -10.27
N ALA A 97 24.17 17.03 -9.40
CA ALA A 97 23.83 18.28 -8.73
C ALA A 97 25.00 18.82 -7.90
N ILE A 98 25.73 17.96 -7.18
CA ILE A 98 26.93 18.33 -6.44
C ILE A 98 28.03 18.84 -7.40
N GLU A 99 28.28 18.14 -8.51
CA GLU A 99 29.25 18.54 -9.52
C GLU A 99 28.94 19.93 -10.12
N ASP A 100 27.67 20.18 -10.43
CA ASP A 100 27.23 21.42 -11.07
C ASP A 100 26.99 22.56 -10.05
N GLY A 101 27.02 22.26 -8.75
CA GLY A 101 26.81 23.20 -7.66
C GLY A 101 25.35 23.60 -7.45
N LEU A 102 24.41 22.71 -7.81
CA LEU A 102 22.98 22.89 -7.60
C LEU A 102 22.56 22.44 -6.19
N PRO A 103 21.63 23.15 -5.51
CA PRO A 103 21.21 22.83 -4.14
C PRO A 103 20.17 21.70 -4.07
N ILE A 104 20.40 20.61 -4.81
CA ILE A 104 19.53 19.44 -4.92
C ILE A 104 20.08 18.29 -4.07
N GLU A 105 19.21 17.68 -3.27
CA GLU A 105 19.50 16.50 -2.44
C GLU A 105 18.40 15.45 -2.66
N THR A 106 18.74 14.18 -2.61
CA THR A 106 17.79 13.08 -2.86
C THR A 106 17.49 12.27 -1.60
N HIS A 107 16.22 11.91 -1.42
CA HIS A 107 15.74 11.20 -0.24
C HIS A 107 14.77 10.08 -0.61
N LYS A 108 14.88 8.95 0.08
CA LYS A 108 13.85 7.91 0.04
C LYS A 108 12.97 7.98 1.27
N VAL A 109 11.67 8.06 1.08
CA VAL A 109 10.68 7.96 2.16
C VAL A 109 10.13 6.55 2.21
N ARG A 110 10.04 5.99 3.42
CA ARG A 110 9.65 4.58 3.66
C ARG A 110 8.56 4.50 4.72
N PRO A 111 7.64 3.52 4.63
CA PRO A 111 6.70 3.26 5.71
C PRO A 111 7.44 2.91 7.00
N MET A 112 6.86 3.33 8.13
CA MET A 112 7.22 2.74 9.43
C MET A 112 7.01 1.23 9.37
N VAL A 113 7.80 0.45 10.11
CA VAL A 113 7.74 -1.01 10.13
C VAL A 113 6.32 -1.51 10.46
N GLU A 114 5.64 -0.86 11.42
CA GLU A 114 4.26 -1.17 11.81
C GLU A 114 3.23 -0.97 10.68
N GLN A 115 3.58 -0.17 9.68
CA GLN A 115 2.76 0.19 8.53
C GLN A 115 3.20 -0.50 7.24
N SER A 116 4.24 -1.34 7.28
CA SER A 116 4.72 -2.07 6.11
C SER A 116 3.67 -3.04 5.55
N PHE A 117 3.89 -3.51 4.32
CA PHE A 117 2.95 -4.42 3.65
C PHE A 117 2.79 -5.72 4.44
N TRP A 118 3.91 -6.33 4.83
CA TRP A 118 3.91 -7.61 5.53
C TRP A 118 3.44 -7.49 6.97
N THR A 119 3.75 -6.41 7.69
CA THR A 119 3.20 -6.19 9.02
C THR A 119 1.68 -6.06 8.98
N ASN A 120 1.11 -5.38 7.98
CA ASN A 120 -0.35 -5.28 7.86
C ASN A 120 -1.01 -6.60 7.46
N ILE A 121 -0.48 -7.34 6.48
CA ILE A 121 -1.09 -8.61 6.05
C ILE A 121 -0.76 -9.75 7.02
N ILE A 122 0.52 -10.03 7.22
CA ILE A 122 0.98 -11.17 8.03
C ILE A 122 0.83 -10.85 9.51
N GLY A 123 1.23 -9.66 9.97
CA GLY A 123 1.09 -9.28 11.38
C GLY A 123 -0.36 -9.08 11.78
N LYS A 124 -1.06 -8.14 11.13
CA LYS A 124 -2.41 -7.67 11.53
C LYS A 124 -3.57 -8.40 10.83
N GLY A 125 -3.29 -9.23 9.82
CA GLY A 125 -4.33 -9.98 9.09
C GLY A 125 -5.11 -9.17 8.07
N TYR A 126 -4.63 -8.02 7.62
CA TYR A 126 -5.36 -7.21 6.64
C TYR A 126 -5.62 -8.02 5.36
N PRO A 127 -6.82 -7.92 4.75
CA PRO A 127 -7.01 -8.48 3.43
C PRO A 127 -6.14 -7.75 2.41
N SER A 128 -5.67 -8.48 1.39
CA SER A 128 -4.88 -7.90 0.31
C SER A 128 -5.64 -6.75 -0.37
N PRO A 129 -4.96 -5.66 -0.77
CA PRO A 129 -5.61 -4.47 -1.32
C PRO A 129 -6.53 -4.77 -2.51
N ASN A 130 -7.62 -4.00 -2.62
CA ASN A 130 -8.53 -4.01 -3.77
C ASN A 130 -8.93 -2.58 -4.13
N GLN A 131 -9.72 -2.37 -5.19
CA GLN A 131 -10.08 -1.03 -5.67
C GLN A 131 -10.76 -0.13 -4.61
N GLN A 132 -11.57 -0.71 -3.73
CA GLN A 132 -12.29 0.02 -2.67
C GLN A 132 -11.47 0.14 -1.38
N PHE A 133 -10.60 -0.84 -1.11
CA PHE A 133 -9.83 -0.94 0.12
C PHE A 133 -8.32 -0.90 -0.18
N ARG A 134 -7.84 0.30 -0.54
CA ARG A 134 -6.44 0.62 -0.90
C ARG A 134 -5.65 1.16 0.28
N TRP A 135 -5.58 0.38 1.35
CA TRP A 135 -4.92 0.79 2.60
C TRP A 135 -3.41 1.01 2.42
N CYS A 136 -2.79 0.37 1.42
CA CYS A 136 -1.37 0.50 1.11
C CYS A 136 -1.01 1.90 0.59
N THR A 137 -1.92 2.59 -0.12
CA THR A 137 -1.64 3.94 -0.62
C THR A 137 -1.48 4.94 0.52
N ASP A 138 -2.37 4.88 1.52
CA ASP A 138 -2.30 5.80 2.66
C ASP A 138 -1.02 5.55 3.46
N ARG A 139 -0.86 4.31 3.95
CA ARG A 139 0.20 3.92 4.89
C ARG A 139 1.60 3.92 4.29
N MET A 140 1.71 3.60 3.00
CA MET A 140 3.02 3.30 2.40
C MET A 140 3.47 4.35 1.38
N LYS A 141 2.58 5.22 0.91
CA LYS A 141 2.92 6.30 -0.04
C LYS A 141 2.66 7.68 0.56
N ILE A 142 1.45 7.91 1.06
CA ILE A 142 1.04 9.23 1.57
C ILE A 142 1.69 9.52 2.92
N ASP A 143 1.52 8.64 3.92
CA ASP A 143 1.99 8.90 5.29
C ASP A 143 3.52 9.10 5.37
N PRO A 144 4.37 8.32 4.68
CA PRO A 144 5.82 8.54 4.66
C PRO A 144 6.23 9.86 4.02
N ALA A 145 5.59 10.22 2.90
CA ALA A 145 5.85 11.50 2.24
C ALA A 145 5.42 12.66 3.13
N ASN A 146 4.23 12.57 3.74
CA ASN A 146 3.72 13.58 4.66
C ASN A 146 4.64 13.76 5.87
N GLN A 147 5.18 12.68 6.43
CA GLN A 147 6.10 12.79 7.54
C GLN A 147 7.39 13.54 7.17
N PHE A 148 7.95 13.26 5.99
CA PHE A 148 9.09 14.02 5.48
C PHE A 148 8.74 15.49 5.24
N ILE A 149 7.57 15.76 4.64
CA ILE A 149 7.11 17.12 4.37
C ILE A 149 6.91 17.90 5.67
N MET A 150 6.28 17.29 6.69
CA MET A 150 6.08 17.91 8.00
C MET A 150 7.40 18.21 8.71
N ASP A 151 8.39 17.32 8.65
CA ASP A 151 9.75 17.59 9.16
C ASP A 151 10.37 18.85 8.53
N LYS A 152 10.15 19.05 7.22
CA LYS A 152 10.60 20.28 6.52
C LYS A 152 9.74 21.50 6.87
N VAL A 153 8.43 21.35 7.04
CA VAL A 153 7.56 22.44 7.53
C VAL A 153 7.98 22.88 8.93
N ASP A 154 8.29 21.95 9.82
CA ASP A 154 8.74 22.25 11.19
C ASP A 154 10.10 22.98 11.19
N SER A 155 10.97 22.65 10.23
CA SER A 155 12.30 23.26 10.10
C SER A 155 12.30 24.61 9.37
N PHE A 156 11.43 24.81 8.39
CA PHE A 156 11.46 25.96 7.46
C PHE A 156 10.18 26.82 7.45
N GLY A 157 9.15 26.44 8.22
CA GLY A 157 7.86 27.13 8.32
C GLY A 157 6.87 26.78 7.21
N GLU A 158 7.30 26.84 5.95
CA GLU A 158 6.49 26.52 4.76
C GLU A 158 7.30 25.74 3.72
N VAL A 159 6.63 24.97 2.86
CA VAL A 159 7.26 24.17 1.79
C VAL A 159 6.46 24.22 0.49
N ILE A 160 7.14 24.07 -0.65
CA ILE A 160 6.51 23.96 -1.98
C ILE A 160 6.78 22.58 -2.56
N MET A 161 5.72 21.82 -2.83
CA MET A 161 5.79 20.50 -3.43
C MET A 161 5.66 20.58 -4.95
N LEU A 162 6.60 20.00 -5.68
CA LEU A 162 6.56 19.93 -7.13
C LEU A 162 6.08 18.55 -7.56
N LEU A 163 4.98 18.51 -8.31
CA LEU A 163 4.35 17.26 -8.77
C LEU A 163 4.19 17.23 -10.28
N GLY A 164 4.48 16.08 -10.89
CA GLY A 164 4.25 15.80 -12.31
C GLY A 164 2.78 15.49 -12.61
N VAL A 165 1.89 16.46 -12.41
CA VAL A 165 0.46 16.35 -12.72
C VAL A 165 0.09 17.19 -13.93
N ARG A 166 -0.79 16.68 -14.80
CA ARG A 166 -1.21 17.32 -16.06
C ARG A 166 -2.74 17.43 -16.15
N GLU A 167 -3.26 18.47 -16.80
CA GLU A 167 -4.71 18.69 -16.94
C GLU A 167 -5.40 17.60 -17.77
N GLU A 168 -4.77 17.15 -18.86
CA GLU A 168 -5.33 16.14 -19.77
C GLU A 168 -5.30 14.70 -19.23
N GLU A 169 -4.78 14.46 -18.02
CA GLU A 169 -4.59 13.11 -17.52
C GLU A 169 -5.92 12.41 -17.14
N SER A 170 -6.89 13.17 -16.62
CA SER A 170 -8.29 12.73 -16.54
C SER A 170 -9.22 13.90 -16.22
N ALA A 171 -10.49 13.81 -16.64
CA ALA A 171 -11.52 14.79 -16.29
C ALA A 171 -11.68 15.00 -14.77
N THR A 172 -11.47 13.95 -13.97
CA THR A 172 -11.51 14.02 -12.50
C THR A 172 -10.32 14.81 -11.94
N ARG A 173 -9.11 14.58 -12.46
CA ARG A 173 -7.90 15.34 -12.05
C ARG A 173 -7.98 16.80 -12.46
N ALA A 174 -8.50 17.11 -13.65
CA ALA A 174 -8.74 18.49 -14.08
C ALA A 174 -9.68 19.24 -13.13
N SER A 175 -10.75 18.59 -12.66
CA SER A 175 -11.69 19.17 -11.70
C SER A 175 -11.04 19.48 -10.34
N VAL A 176 -10.23 18.56 -9.81
CA VAL A 176 -9.49 18.74 -8.55
C VAL A 176 -8.45 19.86 -8.68
N ILE A 177 -7.70 19.89 -9.78
CA ILE A 177 -6.73 20.95 -10.03
C ILE A 177 -7.45 22.31 -10.08
N LYS A 178 -8.59 22.38 -10.76
CA LYS A 178 -9.39 23.62 -10.87
C LYS A 178 -9.97 24.06 -9.53
N SER A 179 -10.41 23.14 -8.66
CA SER A 179 -10.97 23.49 -7.35
C SER A 179 -9.92 24.01 -6.35
N HIS A 180 -8.66 23.59 -6.50
CA HIS A 180 -7.55 24.03 -5.65
C HIS A 180 -6.71 25.16 -6.26
N SER A 181 -6.94 25.51 -7.53
CA SER A 181 -6.29 26.64 -8.21
C SER A 181 -7.02 27.94 -7.87
N THR A 182 -6.26 28.97 -7.44
CA THR A 182 -6.78 30.35 -7.39
C THR A 182 -6.42 31.04 -8.70
N GLU A 183 -7.38 31.71 -9.33
CA GLU A 183 -7.16 32.44 -10.57
C GLU A 183 -6.00 33.46 -10.40
N GLY A 184 -4.98 33.34 -11.25
CA GLY A 184 -3.75 34.16 -11.18
C GLY A 184 -2.66 33.70 -10.20
N LYS A 185 -2.84 32.59 -9.45
CA LYS A 185 -1.79 32.02 -8.58
C LYS A 185 -1.20 30.74 -9.17
N LEU A 186 0.13 30.68 -9.22
CA LEU A 186 0.90 29.51 -9.66
C LEU A 186 0.93 28.39 -8.61
N LEU A 187 0.82 28.75 -7.33
CA LEU A 187 0.84 27.82 -6.21
C LEU A 187 -0.58 27.47 -5.75
N MET A 188 -0.84 26.17 -5.62
CA MET A 188 -2.06 25.61 -5.03
C MET A 188 -1.81 25.26 -3.55
N LYS A 189 -2.84 25.24 -2.71
CA LYS A 189 -2.68 24.74 -1.33
C LYS A 189 -2.75 23.23 -1.30
N HIS A 190 -1.93 22.58 -0.48
CA HIS A 190 -2.09 21.17 -0.17
C HIS A 190 -3.44 20.93 0.53
N SER A 191 -4.14 19.82 0.23
CA SER A 191 -5.50 19.64 0.76
C SER A 191 -5.52 19.26 2.24
N THR A 192 -4.46 18.60 2.72
CA THR A 192 -4.38 18.04 4.07
C THR A 192 -3.28 18.63 4.95
N LEU A 193 -2.21 19.18 4.36
CA LEU A 193 -1.03 19.64 5.09
C LEU A 193 -1.07 21.17 5.17
N THR A 194 -1.12 21.69 6.40
CA THR A 194 -1.04 23.13 6.62
C THR A 194 0.37 23.61 6.28
N ASN A 195 0.52 24.80 5.71
CA ASN A 195 1.80 25.38 5.28
C ASN A 195 2.56 24.62 4.17
N ALA A 196 1.89 23.69 3.48
CA ALA A 196 2.39 23.07 2.26
C ALA A 196 1.64 23.60 1.03
N TYR A 197 2.40 23.95 0.00
CA TYR A 197 1.89 24.42 -1.29
C TYR A 197 2.25 23.42 -2.38
N VAL A 198 1.50 23.38 -3.47
CA VAL A 198 1.74 22.50 -4.62
C VAL A 198 1.97 23.35 -5.86
N TYR A 199 3.04 23.04 -6.57
CA TYR A 199 3.41 23.59 -7.86
C TYR A 199 3.46 22.46 -8.89
N ALA A 200 2.90 22.69 -10.09
CA ALA A 200 2.79 21.69 -11.14
C ALA A 200 3.38 22.25 -12.45
N PRO A 201 4.72 22.15 -12.65
CA PRO A 201 5.40 22.82 -13.76
C PRO A 201 4.92 22.35 -15.14
N ILE A 202 4.52 21.08 -15.24
CA ILE A 202 4.07 20.46 -16.49
C ILE A 202 2.55 20.43 -16.63
N LYS A 203 1.81 21.24 -15.85
CA LYS A 203 0.34 21.21 -15.81
C LYS A 203 -0.32 21.28 -17.20
N LYS A 204 0.26 22.05 -18.12
CA LYS A 204 -0.22 22.26 -19.50
C LYS A 204 0.29 21.22 -20.52
N PHE A 205 1.13 20.28 -20.11
CA PHE A 205 1.75 19.33 -21.03
C PHE A 205 0.75 18.23 -21.42
N THR A 206 0.78 17.84 -22.69
CA THR A 206 0.12 16.63 -23.19
C THR A 206 1.05 15.43 -22.99
N VAL A 207 0.58 14.21 -23.25
CA VAL A 207 1.47 13.03 -23.23
C VAL A 207 2.55 13.13 -24.30
N ASP A 208 2.19 13.69 -25.46
CA ASP A 208 3.12 13.86 -26.59
C ASP A 208 4.20 14.88 -26.22
N HIS A 209 3.84 16.02 -25.61
CA HIS A 209 4.85 16.98 -25.14
C HIS A 209 5.86 16.37 -24.15
N VAL A 210 5.38 15.52 -23.23
CA VAL A 210 6.25 14.82 -22.27
C VAL A 210 7.23 13.89 -22.98
N TRP A 211 6.75 13.08 -23.93
CA TRP A 211 7.63 12.15 -24.64
C TRP A 211 8.56 12.85 -25.61
N SER A 212 8.08 13.82 -26.38
CA SER A 212 8.92 14.59 -27.28
C SER A 212 10.03 15.28 -26.49
N TYR A 213 9.74 15.92 -25.35
CA TYR A 213 10.77 16.51 -24.50
C TYR A 213 11.83 15.47 -24.07
N LEU A 214 11.40 14.32 -23.53
CA LEU A 214 12.33 13.28 -23.05
C LEU A 214 13.19 12.69 -24.18
N LEU A 215 12.63 12.53 -25.37
CA LEU A 215 13.34 11.93 -26.51
C LEU A 215 14.25 12.94 -27.24
N ASP A 216 13.91 14.22 -27.19
CA ASP A 216 14.68 15.30 -27.83
C ASP A 216 15.78 15.86 -26.90
N ASN A 217 15.64 15.71 -25.57
CA ASN A 217 16.58 16.24 -24.58
C ASN A 217 17.29 15.12 -23.83
N SER A 218 18.61 15.22 -23.72
CA SER A 218 19.41 14.28 -22.93
C SER A 218 19.26 14.55 -21.44
N SER A 219 19.14 13.50 -20.63
CA SER A 219 19.11 13.62 -19.17
C SER A 219 20.38 14.32 -18.64
N PRO A 220 20.26 15.36 -17.78
CA PRO A 220 21.42 16.09 -17.24
C PRO A 220 22.41 15.22 -16.46
N TRP A 221 21.95 14.11 -15.89
CA TRP A 221 22.73 13.15 -15.11
C TRP A 221 23.05 11.85 -15.87
N GLY A 222 22.82 11.83 -17.18
CA GLY A 222 23.29 10.75 -18.07
C GLY A 222 22.41 9.50 -18.13
N ASP A 223 21.18 9.55 -17.61
CA ASP A 223 20.19 8.49 -17.84
C ASP A 223 19.74 8.43 -19.31
N ASP A 224 19.47 7.22 -19.80
CA ASP A 224 18.95 7.02 -21.16
C ASP A 224 17.42 7.16 -21.16
N ASN A 225 16.92 8.30 -21.65
CA ASN A 225 15.49 8.54 -21.80
C ASN A 225 14.83 7.55 -22.78
N TYR A 226 15.58 6.93 -23.70
CA TYR A 226 15.05 5.86 -24.55
C TYR A 226 14.85 4.55 -23.78
N GLU A 227 15.61 4.27 -22.73
CA GLU A 227 15.37 3.11 -21.85
C GLU A 227 14.04 3.28 -21.12
N LEU A 228 13.78 4.49 -20.59
CA LEU A 228 12.48 4.85 -20.03
C LEU A 228 11.39 4.69 -21.09
N TYR A 229 11.57 5.23 -22.30
CA TYR A 229 10.60 5.08 -23.38
C TYR A 229 10.34 3.62 -23.76
N ARG A 230 11.35 2.75 -23.85
CA ARG A 230 11.19 1.31 -24.13
C ARG A 230 10.38 0.62 -23.04
N LEU A 231 10.66 0.98 -21.79
CA LEU A 231 9.87 0.54 -20.65
C LEU A 231 8.41 1.00 -20.75
N TYR A 232 8.07 1.99 -21.59
CA TYR A 232 6.72 2.43 -21.91
C TYR A 232 6.14 1.85 -23.22
N SER A 233 6.92 1.74 -24.30
CA SER A 233 6.45 1.37 -25.63
C SER A 233 5.86 -0.05 -25.70
N ASP A 234 6.34 -0.97 -24.86
CA ASP A 234 5.97 -2.39 -24.96
C ASP A 234 4.57 -2.71 -24.37
N SER A 235 3.82 -1.71 -23.87
CA SER A 235 2.44 -1.93 -23.39
C SER A 235 1.62 -0.65 -23.31
N SER A 236 0.33 -0.76 -23.64
CA SER A 236 -0.66 0.32 -23.67
C SER A 236 -1.15 0.74 -22.27
N SER A 237 -0.26 1.14 -21.35
CA SER A 237 -0.68 1.52 -19.98
C SER A 237 0.12 2.68 -19.37
N GLY A 238 -0.62 3.63 -18.79
CA GLY A 238 -0.11 4.87 -18.21
C GLY A 238 0.49 4.74 -16.80
N GLU A 239 1.08 5.85 -16.34
CA GLU A 239 1.71 6.00 -15.02
C GLU A 239 0.74 6.33 -13.90
N CYS A 240 1.18 6.06 -12.67
CA CYS A 240 0.57 6.63 -11.49
C CYS A 240 1.52 7.72 -10.96
N PRO A 241 1.08 8.98 -10.82
CA PRO A 241 1.92 10.02 -10.22
C PRO A 241 2.24 9.65 -8.77
N LEU A 242 3.27 10.28 -8.19
CA LEU A 242 3.53 10.14 -6.76
C LEU A 242 2.30 10.59 -5.96
N VAL A 243 1.69 9.66 -5.23
CA VAL A 243 0.48 9.93 -4.44
C VAL A 243 0.88 10.39 -3.05
N VAL A 244 0.90 11.70 -2.87
CA VAL A 244 1.23 12.40 -1.62
C VAL A 244 0.00 12.98 -0.91
N ASP A 245 -1.17 12.94 -1.57
CA ASP A 245 -2.40 13.52 -1.03
C ASP A 245 -3.64 12.66 -1.33
N LYS A 246 -4.68 12.82 -0.49
CA LYS A 246 -5.96 12.10 -0.63
C LYS A 246 -6.72 12.48 -1.89
N THR A 247 -6.69 13.76 -2.29
CA THR A 247 -7.36 14.21 -3.53
C THR A 247 -6.71 13.59 -4.77
N VAL A 248 -5.39 13.46 -4.75
CA VAL A 248 -4.62 12.74 -5.78
C VAL A 248 -4.98 11.25 -5.75
N LYS A 249 -5.06 10.61 -4.59
CA LYS A 249 -5.48 9.20 -4.47
C LYS A 249 -6.86 8.92 -5.08
N GLU A 250 -7.82 9.80 -4.86
CA GLU A 250 -9.19 9.66 -5.37
C GLU A 250 -9.27 9.85 -6.89
N SER A 251 -8.48 10.76 -7.43
CA SER A 251 -8.42 11.08 -8.86
C SER A 251 -7.41 10.25 -9.66
N ALA A 252 -6.47 9.55 -8.99
CA ALA A 252 -5.38 8.82 -9.65
C ALA A 252 -5.81 7.53 -10.36
N GLY A 253 -7.05 7.07 -10.20
CA GLY A 253 -7.50 5.79 -10.76
C GLY A 253 -6.79 4.59 -10.13
N SER A 254 -6.87 3.41 -10.75
CA SER A 254 -6.18 2.20 -10.27
C SER A 254 -4.74 2.15 -10.78
N CYS A 255 -3.77 2.05 -9.86
CA CYS A 255 -2.34 1.95 -10.18
C CYS A 255 -1.93 0.62 -10.83
N GLY A 256 -2.76 -0.42 -10.85
CA GLY A 256 -2.28 -1.75 -11.25
C GLY A 256 -2.13 -1.98 -12.77
N ASN A 257 -2.39 -0.97 -13.60
CA ASN A 257 -1.90 -0.98 -14.98
C ASN A 257 -0.51 -0.35 -15.10
N SER A 258 0.04 0.25 -14.03
CA SER A 258 1.34 0.91 -14.06
C SER A 258 2.49 -0.08 -13.93
N ARG A 259 3.57 0.17 -14.67
CA ARG A 259 4.83 -0.58 -14.59
C ARG A 259 5.70 -0.23 -13.39
N PHE A 260 5.41 0.88 -12.73
CA PHE A 260 6.14 1.40 -11.57
C PHE A 260 5.39 1.06 -10.27
N GLY A 261 5.11 -0.24 -10.11
CA GLY A 261 4.24 -0.73 -9.05
C GLY A 261 4.85 -1.84 -8.21
N CYS A 262 4.16 -2.10 -7.10
CA CYS A 262 4.49 -3.17 -6.17
C CYS A 262 4.25 -4.54 -6.81
N TRP A 263 5.23 -5.45 -6.74
CA TRP A 263 5.11 -6.81 -7.31
C TRP A 263 4.02 -7.66 -6.65
N VAL A 264 3.57 -7.26 -5.46
CA VAL A 264 2.48 -7.87 -4.67
C VAL A 264 1.10 -7.27 -4.96
N CYS A 265 0.96 -6.34 -5.91
CA CYS A 265 -0.27 -5.57 -6.08
C CYS A 265 -1.47 -6.44 -6.50
N THR A 266 -2.49 -6.55 -5.63
CA THR A 266 -3.74 -7.29 -5.88
C THR A 266 -4.93 -6.41 -6.28
N VAL A 267 -4.70 -5.11 -6.50
CA VAL A 267 -5.75 -4.17 -6.91
C VAL A 267 -6.22 -4.44 -8.34
N VAL A 268 -5.32 -4.91 -9.20
CA VAL A 268 -5.64 -5.43 -10.53
C VAL A 268 -5.80 -6.94 -10.52
N SER A 269 -6.49 -7.48 -11.53
CA SER A 269 -6.62 -8.92 -11.70
C SER A 269 -5.30 -9.57 -12.13
N GLU A 270 -4.57 -8.94 -13.05
CA GLU A 270 -3.35 -9.45 -13.64
C GLU A 270 -2.23 -8.41 -13.55
N ASP A 271 -1.03 -8.87 -13.20
CA ASP A 271 0.15 -8.01 -13.15
C ASP A 271 0.88 -8.02 -14.49
N LYS A 272 0.57 -7.03 -15.33
CA LYS A 272 1.17 -6.91 -16.67
C LYS A 272 2.63 -6.51 -16.62
N ALA A 273 3.06 -5.78 -15.59
CA ALA A 273 4.43 -5.30 -15.46
C ALA A 273 5.37 -6.47 -15.19
N LEU A 274 5.07 -7.26 -14.16
CA LEU A 274 5.83 -8.44 -13.79
C LEU A 274 5.82 -9.50 -14.89
N THR A 275 4.67 -9.70 -15.54
CA THR A 275 4.55 -10.59 -16.71
C THR A 275 5.42 -10.09 -17.88
N GLY A 276 5.44 -8.78 -18.13
CA GLY A 276 6.28 -8.15 -19.15
C GLY A 276 7.77 -8.41 -18.91
N PHE A 277 8.26 -8.17 -17.68
CA PHE A 277 9.66 -8.45 -17.33
C PHE A 277 10.03 -9.93 -17.52
N ILE A 278 9.14 -10.84 -17.13
CA ILE A 278 9.36 -12.28 -17.33
C ILE A 278 9.46 -12.62 -18.83
N ASN A 279 8.53 -12.11 -19.65
CA ASN A 279 8.54 -12.34 -21.09
C ASN A 279 9.78 -11.75 -21.78
N SER A 280 10.35 -10.68 -21.23
CA SER A 280 11.60 -10.06 -21.70
C SER A 280 12.86 -10.76 -21.19
N GLY A 281 12.75 -11.89 -20.48
CA GLY A 281 13.87 -12.72 -20.06
C GLY A 281 14.21 -12.69 -18.56
N HIS A 282 13.48 -11.94 -17.74
CA HIS A 282 13.67 -11.91 -16.28
C HIS A 282 12.91 -13.05 -15.56
N ASP A 283 13.17 -14.28 -16.00
CA ASP A 283 12.52 -15.51 -15.52
C ASP A 283 12.63 -15.74 -14.00
N TRP A 284 13.67 -15.19 -13.38
CA TRP A 284 13.89 -15.26 -11.94
C TRP A 284 12.76 -14.61 -11.12
N MET A 285 11.93 -13.76 -11.74
CA MET A 285 10.76 -13.13 -11.11
C MET A 285 9.50 -14.02 -11.12
N LYS A 286 9.49 -15.16 -11.83
CA LYS A 286 8.33 -16.09 -11.86
C LYS A 286 7.80 -16.45 -10.46
N PRO A 287 8.64 -16.76 -9.45
CA PRO A 287 8.17 -17.03 -8.09
C PRO A 287 7.37 -15.87 -7.46
N LEU A 288 7.74 -14.61 -7.76
CA LEU A 288 7.03 -13.42 -7.28
C LEU A 288 5.62 -13.36 -7.87
N LEU A 289 5.50 -13.60 -9.17
CA LEU A 289 4.20 -13.61 -9.87
C LEU A 289 3.31 -14.75 -9.35
N THR A 290 3.88 -15.94 -9.15
CA THR A 290 3.16 -17.08 -8.57
C THR A 290 2.66 -16.76 -7.16
N PHE A 291 3.50 -16.19 -6.31
CA PHE A 291 3.11 -15.79 -4.95
C PHE A 291 2.00 -14.74 -4.96
N ARG A 292 2.15 -13.67 -5.77
CA ARG A 292 1.16 -12.61 -5.90
C ARG A 292 -0.20 -13.14 -6.35
N ASN A 293 -0.21 -14.04 -7.34
CA ASN A 293 -1.46 -14.64 -7.83
C ASN A 293 -2.13 -15.52 -6.77
N TRP A 294 -1.34 -16.30 -6.04
CA TRP A 294 -1.84 -17.06 -4.89
C TRP A 294 -2.42 -16.14 -3.80
N LEU A 295 -1.70 -15.07 -3.42
CA LEU A 295 -2.17 -14.09 -2.44
C LEU A 295 -3.48 -13.43 -2.87
N SER A 296 -3.64 -13.12 -4.16
CA SER A 296 -4.90 -12.60 -4.70
C SER A 296 -6.05 -13.61 -4.64
N ASN A 297 -5.76 -14.90 -4.81
CA ASN A 297 -6.77 -15.96 -4.80
C ASN A 297 -7.31 -16.22 -3.39
N ILE A 298 -6.44 -16.26 -2.39
CA ILE A 298 -6.85 -16.50 -0.99
C ILE A 298 -7.55 -15.29 -0.35
N ARG A 299 -7.50 -14.10 -1.00
CA ARG A 299 -8.05 -12.87 -0.44
C ARG A 299 -9.48 -13.03 0.05
N ASP A 300 -10.36 -13.64 -0.73
CA ASP A 300 -11.78 -13.79 -0.40
C ASP A 300 -12.12 -15.25 -0.01
N ASP A 301 -11.12 -16.10 0.24
CA ASP A 301 -11.31 -17.48 0.72
C ASP A 301 -11.83 -17.44 2.15
N ARG A 302 -13.04 -17.96 2.36
CA ARG A 302 -13.70 -17.88 3.65
C ARG A 302 -12.98 -18.73 4.70
N SER A 303 -12.37 -19.86 4.34
CA SER A 303 -11.63 -20.72 5.28
C SER A 303 -10.36 -20.05 5.85
N MET A 304 -9.88 -19.00 5.19
CA MET A 304 -8.69 -18.26 5.62
C MET A 304 -9.03 -16.95 6.35
N ARG A 305 -10.33 -16.66 6.54
CA ARG A 305 -10.80 -15.35 7.01
C ARG A 305 -11.69 -15.52 8.23
N MET A 306 -11.40 -14.72 9.25
CA MET A 306 -12.24 -14.58 10.44
C MET A 306 -13.62 -14.02 10.04
N LYS A 307 -14.66 -14.24 10.86
CA LYS A 307 -16.04 -13.79 10.57
C LYS A 307 -16.44 -12.50 11.28
N TYR A 308 -15.48 -11.80 11.88
CA TYR A 308 -15.65 -10.50 12.52
C TYR A 308 -14.46 -9.59 12.20
N ARG A 309 -14.68 -8.27 12.20
CA ARG A 309 -13.65 -7.26 11.91
C ARG A 309 -12.62 -7.17 13.03
N MET A 310 -11.47 -6.54 12.80
CA MET A 310 -10.44 -6.36 13.83
C MET A 310 -10.93 -5.69 15.13
N ASN A 311 -11.94 -4.82 15.04
CA ASN A 311 -12.56 -4.18 16.20
C ASN A 311 -13.61 -5.06 16.90
N GLY A 312 -13.75 -6.33 16.51
CA GLY A 312 -14.72 -7.27 17.04
C GLY A 312 -16.10 -7.21 16.38
N GLN A 313 -16.35 -6.23 15.50
CA GLN A 313 -17.66 -6.01 14.88
C GLN A 313 -18.00 -7.13 13.89
N VAL A 314 -19.19 -7.72 14.05
CA VAL A 314 -19.74 -8.69 13.11
C VAL A 314 -20.66 -7.95 12.14
N TYR A 315 -20.51 -8.21 10.85
CA TYR A 315 -21.38 -7.64 9.83
C TYR A 315 -21.89 -8.71 8.89
N TYR A 316 -23.04 -8.44 8.28
CA TYR A 316 -23.82 -9.40 7.51
C TYR A 316 -23.82 -8.99 6.04
N LEU A 317 -23.62 -9.97 5.15
CA LEU A 317 -23.67 -9.80 3.70
C LEU A 317 -24.98 -10.37 3.19
N GLU A 318 -25.85 -9.50 2.67
CA GLU A 318 -27.11 -9.94 2.07
C GLU A 318 -26.84 -10.84 0.87
N VAL A 319 -27.58 -11.95 0.79
CA VAL A 319 -27.51 -12.87 -0.34
C VAL A 319 -28.84 -12.94 -1.07
N GLN A 320 -28.78 -13.01 -2.39
CA GLN A 320 -29.95 -13.19 -3.23
C GLN A 320 -30.15 -14.68 -3.51
N THR A 321 -31.39 -15.14 -3.55
CA THR A 321 -31.73 -16.49 -3.99
C THR A 321 -32.36 -16.47 -5.39
N THR A 322 -32.16 -17.54 -6.15
CA THR A 322 -32.75 -17.69 -7.49
C THR A 322 -33.04 -19.16 -7.78
N THR A 323 -34.20 -19.43 -8.37
CA THR A 323 -34.58 -20.76 -8.84
C THR A 323 -34.03 -20.98 -10.24
N ARG A 324 -33.37 -22.11 -10.48
CA ARG A 324 -32.84 -22.47 -11.80
C ARG A 324 -33.72 -23.52 -12.49
N SER A 325 -33.32 -23.93 -13.69
CA SER A 325 -34.08 -24.82 -14.59
C SER A 325 -34.33 -26.23 -14.06
N ASP A 326 -33.72 -26.59 -12.94
CA ASP A 326 -33.88 -27.83 -12.19
C ASP A 326 -34.90 -27.72 -11.03
N ASP A 327 -35.66 -26.62 -10.97
CA ASP A 327 -36.62 -26.28 -9.91
C ASP A 327 -36.01 -26.21 -8.48
N GLN A 328 -34.68 -26.10 -8.38
CA GLN A 328 -33.98 -25.96 -7.10
C GLN A 328 -33.63 -24.49 -6.83
N GLU A 329 -33.67 -24.10 -5.55
CA GLU A 329 -33.25 -22.77 -5.09
C GLU A 329 -31.74 -22.72 -4.85
N TYR A 330 -31.11 -21.68 -5.39
CA TYR A 330 -29.69 -21.41 -5.25
C TYR A 330 -29.45 -20.07 -4.59
N VAL A 331 -28.45 -20.01 -3.70
CA VAL A 331 -27.84 -18.78 -3.23
C VAL A 331 -26.90 -18.26 -4.31
N LEU A 332 -27.17 -17.04 -4.77
CA LEU A 332 -26.36 -16.35 -5.76
C LEU A 332 -25.19 -15.65 -5.09
N ILE A 333 -23.99 -16.06 -5.45
CA ILE A 333 -22.75 -15.39 -5.09
C ILE A 333 -22.28 -14.57 -6.29
N PRO A 334 -22.31 -13.22 -6.22
CA PRO A 334 -21.99 -12.38 -7.36
C PRO A 334 -20.51 -12.47 -7.73
N LYS A 335 -20.22 -12.24 -9.02
CA LYS A 335 -18.85 -12.10 -9.51
C LYS A 335 -18.15 -10.98 -8.74
N LYS A 336 -16.93 -11.24 -8.27
CA LYS A 336 -16.12 -10.25 -7.54
C LYS A 336 -14.66 -10.40 -7.94
N GLY A 337 -14.14 -9.43 -8.69
CA GLY A 337 -12.78 -9.49 -9.24
C GLY A 337 -12.58 -10.72 -10.14
N SER A 338 -11.58 -11.55 -9.82
CA SER A 338 -11.29 -12.82 -10.50
C SER A 338 -12.23 -13.97 -10.12
N ARG A 339 -12.97 -13.86 -9.01
CA ARG A 339 -13.92 -14.90 -8.58
C ARG A 339 -15.13 -14.91 -9.51
N GLN A 340 -15.37 -16.06 -10.13
CA GLN A 340 -16.52 -16.28 -10.99
C GLN A 340 -17.84 -16.21 -10.21
N LYS A 341 -18.92 -15.94 -10.93
CA LYS A 341 -20.27 -16.03 -10.38
C LYS A 341 -20.55 -17.47 -9.99
N GLU A 342 -21.02 -17.68 -8.77
CA GLU A 342 -21.26 -19.01 -8.21
C GLU A 342 -22.71 -19.16 -7.75
N TYR A 343 -23.23 -20.38 -7.88
CA TYR A 343 -24.56 -20.76 -7.46
C TYR A 343 -24.43 -21.93 -6.50
N ILE A 344 -24.76 -21.71 -5.24
CA ILE A 344 -24.68 -22.75 -4.20
C ILE A 344 -26.10 -23.17 -3.84
N LEU A 345 -26.37 -24.48 -3.83
CA LEU A 345 -27.69 -24.99 -3.46
C LEU A 345 -28.09 -24.47 -2.08
N LYS A 346 -29.29 -23.88 -1.98
CA LYS A 346 -29.80 -23.35 -0.72
C LYS A 346 -29.93 -24.45 0.34
N SER A 347 -30.24 -25.68 -0.07
CA SER A 347 -30.32 -26.85 0.81
C SER A 347 -28.99 -27.25 1.48
N LYS A 348 -27.85 -26.73 1.02
CA LYS A 348 -26.57 -26.91 1.72
C LYS A 348 -26.47 -26.05 2.98
N PHE A 349 -27.29 -25.00 3.07
CA PHE A 349 -27.24 -24.09 4.19
C PHE A 349 -28.32 -24.41 5.21
N GLU A 350 -27.93 -24.39 6.48
CA GLU A 350 -28.87 -24.34 7.59
C GLU A 350 -29.34 -22.89 7.79
N ILE A 351 -30.66 -22.67 7.81
CA ILE A 351 -31.23 -21.34 8.00
C ILE A 351 -31.49 -21.12 9.49
N ILE A 352 -30.87 -20.09 10.05
CA ILE A 352 -31.00 -19.75 11.46
C ILE A 352 -31.53 -18.33 11.62
N GLN A 353 -32.40 -18.12 12.60
CA GLN A 353 -32.83 -16.77 12.95
C GLN A 353 -31.67 -15.99 13.55
N LYS A 354 -31.52 -14.70 13.19
CA LYS A 354 -30.45 -13.85 13.72
C LYS A 354 -30.37 -13.84 15.25
N SER A 355 -31.50 -13.95 15.95
CA SER A 355 -31.56 -14.02 17.42
C SER A 355 -31.04 -15.34 18.03
N GLN A 356 -30.90 -16.39 17.22
CA GLN A 356 -30.44 -17.72 17.63
C GLN A 356 -28.96 -17.97 17.28
N LEU A 357 -28.31 -17.02 16.60
CA LEU A 357 -26.93 -17.17 16.15
C LEU A 357 -25.97 -17.47 17.31
N LYS A 358 -26.08 -16.79 18.45
CA LYS A 358 -25.28 -17.12 19.66
C LYS A 358 -25.36 -18.58 20.04
N THR A 359 -26.59 -19.05 20.21
CA THR A 359 -26.90 -20.37 20.72
C THR A 359 -26.38 -21.41 19.75
N TYR A 360 -26.60 -21.18 18.46
CA TYR A 360 -26.09 -22.04 17.39
C TYR A 360 -24.57 -22.17 17.41
N LEU A 361 -23.83 -21.05 17.51
CA LEU A 361 -22.37 -21.07 17.54
C LEU A 361 -21.85 -21.83 18.76
N LYS A 362 -22.47 -21.66 19.92
CA LYS A 362 -22.10 -22.35 21.16
C LYS A 362 -22.40 -23.85 21.11
N GLU A 363 -23.57 -24.24 20.62
CA GLU A 363 -23.99 -25.66 20.53
C GLU A 363 -23.13 -26.45 19.54
N ASN A 364 -22.69 -25.80 18.46
CA ASN A 364 -21.84 -26.41 17.43
C ASN A 364 -20.33 -26.20 17.67
N ASN A 365 -19.95 -25.56 18.78
CA ASN A 365 -18.56 -25.25 19.13
C ASN A 365 -17.78 -24.56 17.99
N LEU A 366 -18.41 -23.56 17.35
CA LEU A 366 -17.85 -22.86 16.20
C LEU A 366 -17.08 -21.60 16.63
N ASP A 367 -15.80 -21.51 16.26
CA ASP A 367 -14.98 -20.34 16.55
C ASP A 367 -14.87 -19.42 15.32
N LEU A 368 -15.53 -18.27 15.36
CA LEU A 368 -15.52 -17.29 14.28
C LEU A 368 -14.15 -16.66 13.97
N SER A 369 -13.14 -16.95 14.78
CA SER A 369 -11.77 -16.49 14.59
C SER A 369 -10.84 -17.51 13.91
N THR A 370 -11.33 -18.73 13.66
CA THR A 370 -10.58 -19.82 13.02
C THR A 370 -11.01 -19.99 11.56
N SER A 371 -10.60 -21.10 10.95
CA SER A 371 -11.01 -21.52 9.61
C SER A 371 -12.48 -21.95 9.51
N ASP A 372 -13.19 -22.03 10.64
CA ASP A 372 -14.59 -22.44 10.68
C ASP A 372 -15.44 -21.48 9.83
N ASP A 373 -16.06 -22.02 8.77
CA ASP A 373 -17.05 -21.32 7.96
C ASP A 373 -18.32 -22.14 7.95
N PRO A 374 -19.23 -21.93 8.92
CA PRO A 374 -20.47 -22.68 8.95
C PRO A 374 -21.28 -22.37 7.70
N ASP A 375 -21.79 -23.42 7.05
CA ASP A 375 -22.76 -23.31 5.95
C ASP A 375 -24.13 -22.92 6.52
N ILE A 376 -24.22 -21.68 7.01
CA ILE A 376 -25.44 -21.08 7.54
C ILE A 376 -25.90 -19.89 6.71
N LEU A 377 -27.21 -19.69 6.69
CA LEU A 377 -27.86 -18.44 6.30
C LEU A 377 -28.58 -17.85 7.50
N ILE A 378 -28.28 -16.58 7.78
CA ILE A 378 -28.89 -15.83 8.87
C ILE A 378 -30.10 -15.11 8.31
N GLU A 379 -31.29 -15.45 8.79
CA GLU A 379 -32.54 -14.80 8.42
C GLU A 379 -32.84 -13.66 9.40
N ASP A 380 -33.26 -12.51 8.86
CA ASP A 380 -33.76 -11.39 9.66
C ASP A 380 -35.30 -11.42 9.83
N LYS A 381 -35.84 -10.46 10.58
CA LYS A 381 -37.29 -10.37 10.83
C LYS A 381 -38.11 -10.09 9.56
N GLU A 382 -37.49 -9.64 8.48
CA GLU A 382 -38.13 -9.33 7.20
C GLU A 382 -38.00 -10.50 6.20
N GLY A 383 -37.39 -11.63 6.60
CA GLY A 383 -37.17 -12.80 5.74
C GLY A 383 -35.99 -12.65 4.77
N ARG A 384 -35.13 -11.65 4.97
CA ARG A 384 -33.91 -11.48 4.16
C ARG A 384 -32.82 -12.40 4.68
N LEU A 385 -32.06 -12.96 3.74
CA LEU A 385 -31.01 -13.94 4.03
C LEU A 385 -29.63 -13.30 3.97
N TYR A 386 -28.79 -13.63 4.95
CA TYR A 386 -27.46 -13.09 5.10
C TYR A 386 -26.40 -14.18 5.32
N ARG A 387 -25.17 -13.90 4.91
CA ARG A 387 -23.96 -14.62 5.33
C ARG A 387 -23.11 -13.75 6.25
N LEU A 388 -22.31 -14.38 7.10
CA LEU A 388 -21.29 -13.66 7.86
C LEU A 388 -20.26 -13.01 6.93
N GLY A 389 -19.94 -11.75 7.22
CA GLY A 389 -18.90 -10.96 6.57
C GLY A 389 -17.50 -11.51 6.83
N LEU A 390 -16.51 -11.03 6.06
CA LEU A 390 -15.12 -11.48 6.17
C LEU A 390 -14.26 -10.43 6.88
N GLY A 391 -13.72 -10.83 8.01
CA GLY A 391 -12.76 -10.15 8.88
C GLY A 391 -11.32 -10.27 8.41
N PRO A 392 -10.32 -10.08 9.26
CA PRO A 392 -8.92 -10.29 8.89
C PRO A 392 -8.60 -11.78 8.59
N PHE A 393 -7.41 -12.05 8.05
CA PHE A 393 -6.87 -13.40 7.91
C PHE A 393 -6.72 -14.06 9.29
N THR A 394 -7.05 -15.36 9.35
CA THR A 394 -6.85 -16.18 10.56
C THR A 394 -5.37 -16.31 10.89
N LEU A 395 -5.02 -16.69 12.12
CA LEU A 395 -3.61 -16.94 12.48
C LEU A 395 -2.97 -18.02 11.59
N GLU A 396 -3.69 -19.10 11.31
CA GLU A 396 -3.19 -20.17 10.43
C GLU A 396 -2.95 -19.69 8.99
N ALA A 397 -3.85 -18.87 8.43
CA ALA A 397 -3.62 -18.26 7.14
C ALA A 397 -2.40 -17.32 7.15
N ARG A 398 -2.21 -16.54 8.23
CA ARG A 398 -1.04 -15.66 8.41
C ARG A 398 0.26 -16.47 8.47
N LYS A 399 0.27 -17.60 9.20
CA LYS A 399 1.40 -18.56 9.24
C LYS A 399 1.71 -19.13 7.86
N GLU A 400 0.67 -19.53 7.10
CA GLU A 400 0.85 -20.05 5.74
C GLU A 400 1.42 -18.99 4.78
N ILE A 401 0.91 -17.75 4.82
CA ILE A 401 1.42 -16.64 4.01
C ILE A 401 2.89 -16.40 4.33
N LEU A 402 3.27 -16.37 5.62
CA LEU A 402 4.66 -16.19 6.04
C LEU A 402 5.56 -17.32 5.54
N GLU A 403 5.18 -18.58 5.78
CA GLU A 403 5.98 -19.73 5.36
C GLU A 403 6.21 -19.74 3.84
N ARG A 404 5.17 -19.44 3.06
CA ARG A 404 5.29 -19.32 1.59
C ARG A 404 6.19 -18.16 1.19
N LEU A 405 6.08 -16.99 1.82
CA LEU A 405 6.90 -15.83 1.53
C LEU A 405 8.38 -16.11 1.82
N LEU A 406 8.70 -16.69 2.98
CA LEU A 406 10.06 -17.05 3.35
C LEU A 406 10.64 -18.10 2.40
N LYS A 407 9.84 -19.06 1.94
CA LYS A 407 10.27 -20.03 0.90
C LYS A 407 10.57 -19.34 -0.43
N VAL A 408 9.77 -18.35 -0.82
CA VAL A 408 10.06 -17.56 -2.04
C VAL A 408 11.35 -16.79 -1.84
N GLN A 409 11.51 -16.06 -0.74
CA GLN A 409 12.73 -15.31 -0.42
C GLN A 409 13.98 -16.20 -0.43
N LYS A 410 13.95 -17.37 0.22
CA LYS A 410 15.07 -18.31 0.28
C LYS A 410 15.52 -18.79 -1.11
N ASN A 411 14.58 -18.99 -2.03
CA ASN A 411 14.86 -19.55 -3.36
C ASN A 411 15.02 -18.49 -4.45
N LEU A 412 14.74 -17.22 -4.15
CA LEU A 412 14.83 -16.13 -5.10
C LEU A 412 16.31 -15.80 -5.35
N LYS A 413 16.73 -15.85 -6.62
CA LYS A 413 18.07 -15.47 -7.03
C LYS A 413 18.01 -14.15 -7.77
N HIS A 414 18.22 -13.05 -7.05
CA HIS A 414 18.26 -11.74 -7.67
C HIS A 414 19.58 -11.56 -8.43
N PRO A 415 19.57 -11.07 -9.68
CA PRO A 415 20.75 -11.04 -10.55
C PRO A 415 21.84 -10.07 -10.11
N HIS A 416 21.50 -9.07 -9.29
CA HIS A 416 22.41 -7.99 -8.89
C HIS A 416 22.56 -7.83 -7.37
N ASP A 417 21.82 -8.61 -6.57
CA ASP A 417 21.78 -8.45 -5.11
C ASP A 417 21.51 -9.80 -4.45
N GLU A 418 22.57 -10.52 -4.10
CA GLU A 418 22.46 -11.82 -3.42
C GLU A 418 21.80 -11.72 -2.04
N SER A 419 21.78 -10.52 -1.45
CA SER A 419 21.17 -10.23 -0.15
C SER A 419 19.74 -9.69 -0.24
N TYR A 420 19.12 -9.72 -1.43
CA TYR A 420 17.78 -9.17 -1.62
C TYR A 420 16.73 -9.90 -0.76
N GLN A 421 16.12 -9.17 0.18
CA GLN A 421 15.08 -9.66 1.08
C GLN A 421 13.70 -9.14 0.66
N LEU A 422 12.73 -10.04 0.52
CA LEU A 422 11.32 -9.72 0.29
C LEU A 422 10.61 -9.23 1.55
N ILE A 423 11.04 -9.71 2.72
CA ILE A 423 10.61 -9.30 4.05
C ILE A 423 11.85 -9.11 4.93
N GLN A 424 11.90 -7.96 5.61
CA GLN A 424 13.02 -7.55 6.44
C GLN A 424 12.94 -8.14 7.85
N GLU A 425 14.07 -8.20 8.55
CA GLU A 425 14.13 -8.71 9.92
C GLU A 425 13.27 -7.88 10.90
N ASP A 426 13.26 -6.56 10.74
CA ASP A 426 12.43 -5.67 11.58
C ASP A 426 10.93 -5.93 11.37
N GLU A 427 10.51 -6.25 10.13
CA GLU A 427 9.12 -6.64 9.86
C GLU A 427 8.78 -7.98 10.55
N LEU A 428 9.70 -8.96 10.54
CA LEU A 428 9.50 -10.23 11.25
C LEU A 428 9.35 -10.05 12.76
N LYS A 429 10.18 -9.20 13.36
CA LYS A 429 10.09 -8.86 14.79
C LYS A 429 8.76 -8.20 15.13
N GLU A 430 8.32 -7.24 14.32
CA GLU A 430 7.04 -6.57 14.52
C GLU A 430 5.85 -7.52 14.28
N ILE A 431 5.93 -8.43 13.29
CA ILE A 431 4.92 -9.47 13.09
C ILE A 431 4.81 -10.38 14.31
N ARG A 432 5.94 -10.85 14.86
CA ARG A 432 6.00 -11.69 16.07
C ARG A 432 5.30 -10.99 17.24
N LYS A 433 5.57 -9.70 17.44
CA LYS A 433 4.88 -8.87 18.44
C LYS A 433 3.36 -8.79 18.21
N ASN A 434 2.93 -8.53 16.96
CA ASN A 434 1.51 -8.49 16.63
C ASN A 434 0.82 -9.84 16.87
N TRP A 435 1.46 -10.95 16.50
CA TRP A 435 0.93 -12.30 16.71
C TRP A 435 0.78 -12.65 18.17
N TYR A 436 1.79 -12.37 18.98
CA TYR A 436 1.72 -12.52 20.44
C TYR A 436 0.54 -11.75 21.03
N ASN A 437 0.40 -10.47 20.65
CA ASN A 437 -0.71 -9.61 21.07
C ASN A 437 -2.09 -10.06 20.54
N ASN A 438 -2.12 -10.93 19.52
CA ASN A 438 -3.35 -11.49 18.92
C ASN A 438 -3.59 -12.95 19.28
N GLY A 439 -2.80 -13.53 20.16
CA GLY A 439 -3.07 -14.83 20.74
C GLY A 439 -2.08 -15.95 20.39
N ASP A 440 -0.99 -15.67 19.68
CA ASP A 440 0.04 -16.66 19.32
C ASP A 440 1.09 -16.79 20.44
N PHE A 441 0.72 -17.45 21.53
CA PHE A 441 1.61 -17.60 22.69
C PHE A 441 2.60 -18.76 22.56
N GLU A 442 2.38 -19.66 21.60
CA GLU A 442 3.36 -20.67 21.21
C GLU A 442 4.58 -20.06 20.52
N ASP A 443 4.51 -18.76 20.19
CA ASP A 443 5.55 -18.03 19.51
C ASP A 443 6.00 -18.75 18.23
N SER A 444 5.03 -18.92 17.33
CA SER A 444 5.18 -19.80 16.17
C SER A 444 6.14 -19.27 15.10
N LEU A 445 6.41 -17.96 15.09
CA LEU A 445 7.18 -17.31 14.05
C LEU A 445 8.66 -17.76 14.01
N PRO A 446 9.42 -17.80 15.13
CA PRO A 446 10.74 -18.40 15.17
C PRO A 446 10.81 -19.82 14.61
N ALA A 447 9.83 -20.67 14.95
CA ALA A 447 9.78 -22.05 14.46
C ALA A 447 9.57 -22.12 12.94
N ILE A 448 8.69 -21.28 12.38
CA ILE A 448 8.48 -21.16 10.93
C ILE A 448 9.75 -20.70 10.23
N TYR A 449 10.44 -19.69 10.78
CA TYR A 449 11.69 -19.19 10.22
C TYR A 449 12.76 -20.28 10.20
N HIS A 450 12.99 -20.95 11.34
CA HIS A 450 13.96 -22.04 11.45
C HIS A 450 13.62 -23.20 10.49
N LYS A 451 12.34 -23.57 10.36
CA LYS A 451 11.88 -24.60 9.41
C LYS A 451 12.28 -24.27 7.96
N VAL A 452 12.23 -23.00 7.57
CA VAL A 452 12.57 -22.57 6.21
C VAL A 452 14.07 -22.41 6.03
N PHE A 453 14.77 -21.71 6.92
CA PHE A 453 16.17 -21.33 6.73
C PHE A 453 17.18 -22.30 7.36
N GLY A 454 16.79 -23.06 8.38
CA GLY A 454 17.67 -23.98 9.13
C GLY A 454 18.55 -23.28 10.18
N TYR A 455 18.33 -22.00 10.44
CA TYR A 455 18.99 -21.22 11.49
C TYR A 455 17.99 -20.26 12.14
N ASN A 456 18.33 -19.72 13.30
CA ASN A 456 17.53 -18.74 14.02
C ASN A 456 18.04 -17.33 13.76
N LEU A 457 17.11 -16.37 13.59
CA LEU A 457 17.45 -14.95 13.67
C LEU A 457 17.85 -14.58 15.10
N ASN A 458 18.55 -13.45 15.23
CA ASN A 458 18.78 -12.83 16.53
C ASN A 458 17.48 -12.19 17.03
N TRP A 459 16.61 -13.03 17.59
CA TRP A 459 15.42 -12.59 18.30
C TRP A 459 15.86 -11.85 19.56
N GLU A 460 15.38 -10.63 19.76
CA GLU A 460 15.57 -9.92 21.03
C GLU A 460 15.11 -10.83 22.19
N GLN A 461 15.91 -10.88 23.25
CA GLN A 461 15.56 -11.63 24.47
C GLN A 461 14.23 -11.08 24.97
N ASP A 462 13.21 -11.93 24.90
CA ASP A 462 11.86 -11.48 25.05
C ASP A 462 11.49 -11.44 26.54
N ASP A 463 11.46 -10.25 27.15
CA ASP A 463 10.92 -10.02 28.51
C ASP A 463 9.39 -10.29 28.59
N ARG A 464 8.78 -10.83 27.51
CA ARG A 464 7.34 -11.09 27.37
C ARG A 464 6.89 -12.51 27.75
N LEU A 465 7.75 -13.43 28.22
CA LEU A 465 7.33 -14.70 28.84
C LEU A 465 6.53 -14.43 30.12
N MET A 466 5.25 -14.08 29.98
CA MET A 466 4.32 -13.90 31.09
C MET A 466 3.77 -15.24 31.56
N PHE A 467 3.76 -16.26 30.70
CA PHE A 467 3.32 -17.59 31.03
C PHE A 467 4.09 -18.62 30.21
N ASP A 468 4.56 -19.69 30.86
CA ASP A 468 5.10 -20.84 30.14
C ASP A 468 3.98 -21.70 29.51
N SER A 469 4.34 -22.74 28.76
CA SER A 469 3.37 -23.61 28.09
C SER A 469 2.38 -24.26 29.06
N ASP A 470 2.83 -24.56 30.27
CA ASP A 470 2.04 -25.26 31.28
C ASP A 470 1.04 -24.30 31.94
N GLU A 471 1.46 -23.07 32.22
CA GLU A 471 0.62 -21.99 32.73
C GLU A 471 -0.47 -21.58 31.72
N LEU A 472 -0.13 -21.54 30.43
CA LEU A 472 -1.10 -21.27 29.36
C LEU A 472 -2.15 -22.38 29.26
N MET A 473 -1.74 -23.65 29.39
CA MET A 473 -2.67 -24.79 29.37
C MET A 473 -3.59 -24.77 30.59
N GLN A 474 -3.08 -24.42 31.76
CA GLN A 474 -3.90 -24.26 32.98
C GLN A 474 -4.92 -23.13 32.82
N LEU A 475 -4.51 -21.99 32.25
CA LEU A 475 -5.41 -20.88 31.98
C LEU A 475 -6.52 -21.27 31.01
N GLU A 476 -6.22 -22.09 29.99
CA GLU A 476 -7.21 -22.57 29.01
C GLU A 476 -8.26 -23.43 29.68
N LEU A 477 -7.82 -24.42 30.46
CA LEU A 477 -8.70 -25.31 31.22
C LEU A 477 -9.60 -24.54 32.21
N LEU A 478 -9.08 -23.47 32.83
CA LEU A 478 -9.86 -22.61 33.72
C LEU A 478 -10.88 -21.77 32.95
N CYS A 479 -10.50 -21.20 31.81
CA CYS A 479 -11.41 -20.46 30.94
C CYS A 479 -12.56 -21.34 30.45
N ASP A 480 -12.27 -22.57 30.00
CA ASP A 480 -13.27 -23.55 29.57
C ASP A 480 -14.24 -23.90 30.71
N LYS A 481 -13.70 -24.14 31.91
CA LYS A 481 -14.51 -24.46 33.09
C LYS A 481 -15.46 -23.32 33.47
N GLU A 482 -15.02 -22.08 33.36
CA GLU A 482 -15.81 -20.88 33.72
C GLU A 482 -16.64 -20.34 32.53
N GLY A 483 -16.54 -20.97 31.35
CA GLY A 483 -17.23 -20.54 30.13
C GLY A 483 -16.78 -19.16 29.62
N LEU A 484 -15.51 -18.81 29.87
CA LEU A 484 -14.89 -17.55 29.45
C LEU A 484 -14.10 -17.75 28.15
N ASP A 485 -14.15 -16.76 27.27
CA ASP A 485 -13.33 -16.76 26.06
C ASP A 485 -11.84 -16.65 26.44
N TYR A 486 -11.08 -17.71 26.16
CA TYR A 486 -9.66 -17.81 26.51
C TYR A 486 -8.83 -16.68 25.88
N ARG A 487 -9.14 -16.26 24.64
CA ARG A 487 -8.42 -15.20 23.95
C ARG A 487 -8.70 -13.83 24.57
N LEU A 488 -9.94 -13.58 24.98
CA LEU A 488 -10.33 -12.39 25.71
C LEU A 488 -9.59 -12.32 27.04
N MET A 489 -9.61 -13.39 27.84
CA MET A 489 -8.93 -13.43 29.14
C MET A 489 -7.45 -13.07 28.99
N LYS A 490 -6.77 -13.69 28.03
CA LYS A 490 -5.37 -13.38 27.73
C LYS A 490 -5.15 -11.95 27.25
N ARG A 491 -6.04 -11.44 26.38
CA ARG A 491 -5.96 -10.04 25.94
C ARG A 491 -6.09 -9.07 27.10
N LEU A 492 -6.95 -9.35 28.09
CA LEU A 492 -7.08 -8.54 29.30
C LEU A 492 -5.79 -8.56 30.14
N LEU A 493 -5.15 -9.73 30.29
CA LEU A 493 -3.87 -9.86 30.99
C LEU A 493 -2.75 -9.08 30.28
N LEU A 494 -2.69 -9.12 28.94
CA LEU A 494 -1.73 -8.34 28.16
C LEU A 494 -1.93 -6.83 28.32
N ILE A 495 -3.20 -6.37 28.22
CA ILE A 495 -3.55 -4.97 28.44
C ILE A 495 -3.14 -4.52 29.86
N GLU A 496 -3.33 -5.36 30.88
CA GLU A 496 -2.89 -5.05 32.24
C GLU A 496 -1.36 -4.91 32.33
N LYS A 497 -0.60 -5.86 31.75
CA LYS A 497 0.86 -5.82 31.71
C LYS A 497 1.40 -4.58 31.02
N GLU A 498 0.89 -4.27 29.83
CA GLU A 498 1.35 -3.12 29.04
C GLU A 498 1.20 -1.82 29.85
N HIS A 499 0.21 -1.73 30.73
CA HIS A 499 0.02 -0.57 31.62
C HIS A 499 0.65 -0.74 33.02
N SER A 500 1.23 -1.89 33.34
CA SER A 500 1.80 -2.18 34.67
C SER A 500 3.06 -1.35 34.97
N GLU A 501 3.83 -1.00 33.93
CA GLU A 501 5.06 -0.22 34.05
C GLU A 501 4.81 1.31 34.07
N PHE A 502 3.61 1.75 33.71
CA PHE A 502 3.27 3.17 33.65
C PHE A 502 2.76 3.70 35.01
N LYS A 503 3.40 4.75 35.52
CA LYS A 503 2.95 5.46 36.75
C LYS A 503 1.53 6.03 36.66
N LEU A 504 1.03 6.29 35.45
CA LEU A 504 -0.33 6.75 35.16
C LEU A 504 -0.93 5.85 34.08
N LYS A 505 -1.82 4.92 34.48
CA LYS A 505 -2.51 3.98 33.58
C LYS A 505 -3.61 4.64 32.73
N ARG A 506 -3.30 5.74 32.04
CA ARG A 506 -4.25 6.46 31.17
C ARG A 506 -4.64 5.58 29.98
N GLY A 507 -5.94 5.45 29.71
CA GLY A 507 -6.46 4.66 28.59
C GLY A 507 -6.59 3.15 28.86
N LEU A 508 -6.14 2.65 30.02
CA LEU A 508 -6.30 1.24 30.41
C LEU A 508 -7.79 0.84 30.41
N MET A 509 -8.63 1.63 31.09
CA MET A 509 -10.06 1.34 31.19
C MET A 509 -10.76 1.39 29.83
N ASP A 510 -10.31 2.26 28.93
CA ASP A 510 -10.84 2.36 27.57
C ASP A 510 -10.46 1.12 26.75
N GLN A 511 -9.22 0.63 26.87
CA GLN A 511 -8.76 -0.58 26.20
C GLN A 511 -9.44 -1.85 26.75
N LEU A 512 -9.58 -1.96 28.08
CA LEU A 512 -10.32 -3.06 28.71
C LEU A 512 -11.79 -3.05 28.27
N SER A 513 -12.44 -1.89 28.31
CA SER A 513 -13.82 -1.71 27.83
C SER A 513 -13.96 -2.09 26.36
N SER A 514 -13.03 -1.65 25.51
CA SER A 514 -13.01 -2.01 24.08
C SER A 514 -12.75 -3.50 23.85
N ALA A 515 -12.00 -4.17 24.72
CA ALA A 515 -11.80 -5.61 24.66
C ALA A 515 -13.08 -6.37 25.01
N LEU A 516 -13.76 -5.96 26.08
CA LEU A 516 -14.97 -6.59 26.60
C LEU A 516 -16.21 -6.35 25.72
N ASN A 517 -16.30 -5.22 25.02
CA ASN A 517 -17.48 -4.82 24.23
C ASN A 517 -17.44 -5.30 22.77
N GLN A 518 -16.71 -6.38 22.46
CA GLN A 518 -16.61 -6.86 21.08
C GLN A 518 -17.84 -7.67 20.68
N ASP A 519 -18.48 -7.30 19.57
CA ASP A 519 -19.73 -7.92 19.13
C ASP A 519 -19.65 -9.45 19.04
N TYR A 520 -18.52 -10.02 18.60
CA TYR A 520 -18.38 -11.48 18.50
C TYR A 520 -18.52 -12.21 19.85
N LEU A 521 -18.22 -11.55 20.97
CA LEU A 521 -18.42 -12.10 22.32
C LEU A 521 -19.92 -12.09 22.72
N HIS A 522 -20.65 -11.14 22.16
CA HIS A 522 -22.04 -10.82 22.50
C HIS A 522 -23.07 -11.27 21.46
N LEU A 523 -22.61 -11.88 20.36
CA LEU A 523 -23.45 -12.48 19.31
C LEU A 523 -24.61 -13.26 19.88
#